data_AF-A0A3D0ULJ9-F1
#
_entry.id   AF-A0A3D0ULJ9-F1
#
_cell.length_a   1.000
_cell.length_b   1.000
_cell.length_c   1.000
_cell.angle_alpha   90.00
_cell.angle_beta   90.00
_cell.angle_gamma   90.00
#
_symmetry.space_group_name_H-M   'P 1'
#
loop_
_entity.id
_entity.type
_entity.pdbx_description
1 polymer ?
#
loop_
_entity_poly.entity_id
_entity_poly.type
_entity_poly.pdbx_seq_one_letter_code
_entity_poly.pdbx_strand_id
1 'polypeptide(L)'
;MGFYYQRPIWGLVLSTILISIPIAWVYNNTGRSVLAAMLMHASFNWAHFLFPTLDSDRAGLILFVVQAAVAVIVVLVWGPSTLTRKSHTSDKRPSEGFA
;
A
#
# COMPACT_ATOMS: atom_id res chain seq x y z
N MET A 1 -33.09 0.73 -15.39
CA MET A 1 -32.63 1.44 -14.17
C MET A 1 -32.37 0.38 -13.11
N GLY A 2 -31.12 0.08 -12.76
CA GLY A 2 -30.78 -0.84 -11.66
C GLY A 2 -30.00 -2.11 -12.03
N PHE A 3 -28.74 -1.96 -12.46
CA PHE A 3 -27.74 -3.06 -12.47
C PHE A 3 -26.41 -2.66 -11.82
N TYR A 4 -26.30 -1.46 -11.25
CA TYR A 4 -25.04 -0.93 -10.71
C TYR A 4 -24.80 -1.28 -9.22
N TYR A 5 -25.78 -1.83 -8.49
CA TYR A 5 -25.69 -2.07 -7.04
C TYR A 5 -25.25 -3.50 -6.66
N GLN A 6 -24.86 -4.32 -7.64
CA GLN A 6 -24.66 -5.78 -7.46
C GLN A 6 -23.18 -6.19 -7.45
N ARG A 7 -22.26 -5.27 -7.17
CA ARG A 7 -20.86 -5.60 -6.89
C ARG A 7 -20.65 -5.54 -5.37
N PRO A 8 -20.33 -6.66 -4.69
CA PRO A 8 -20.14 -6.64 -3.25
C PRO A 8 -19.00 -5.68 -2.90
N ILE A 9 -19.28 -4.72 -2.01
CA ILE A 9 -18.30 -3.76 -1.47
C ILE A 9 -17.03 -4.44 -0.93
N TRP A 10 -17.14 -5.72 -0.58
CA TRP A 10 -16.05 -6.58 -0.14
C TRP A 10 -14.88 -6.63 -1.13
N GLY A 11 -15.13 -6.61 -2.43
CA GLY A 11 -14.05 -6.59 -3.43
C GLY A 11 -13.23 -5.31 -3.39
N LEU A 12 -13.91 -4.16 -3.24
CA LEU A 12 -13.27 -2.87 -3.05
C LEU A 12 -12.48 -2.84 -1.74
N VAL A 13 -13.12 -3.23 -0.62
CA VAL A 13 -12.48 -3.26 0.70
C VAL A 13 -11.23 -4.14 0.68
N LEU A 14 -11.33 -5.36 0.14
CA LEU A 14 -10.19 -6.27 0.03
C LEU A 14 -9.06 -5.69 -0.81
N SER A 15 -9.38 -5.12 -1.98
CA SER A 15 -8.37 -4.49 -2.83
C SER A 15 -7.71 -3.29 -2.14
N THR A 16 -8.48 -2.47 -1.42
CA THR A 16 -7.93 -1.30 -0.70
C THR A 16 -6.98 -1.71 0.42
N ILE A 17 -7.28 -2.79 1.15
CA ILE A 17 -6.38 -3.34 2.15
C ILE A 17 -5.09 -3.84 1.50
N LEU A 18 -5.19 -4.61 0.42
CA LEU A 18 -4.04 -5.17 -0.29
C LEU A 18 -3.10 -4.10 -0.85
N ILE A 19 -3.66 -3.07 -1.52
CA ILE A 19 -2.85 -1.98 -2.10
C ILE A 19 -2.28 -1.02 -1.05
N SER A 20 -2.88 -0.95 0.15
CA SER A 20 -2.36 -0.09 1.23
C SER A 20 -0.94 -0.48 1.66
N ILE A 21 -0.59 -1.77 1.61
CA ILE A 21 0.70 -2.31 2.01
C ILE A 21 1.85 -1.78 1.10
N PRO A 22 1.81 -1.98 -0.24
CA PRO A 22 2.84 -1.43 -1.12
C PRO A 22 2.86 0.10 -1.12
N ILE A 23 1.73 0.79 -0.98
CA ILE A 23 1.70 2.26 -0.85
C ILE A 23 2.44 2.72 0.41
N ALA A 24 2.15 2.10 1.56
CA ALA A 24 2.83 2.41 2.82
C ALA A 24 4.33 2.08 2.76
N TRP A 25 4.69 0.98 2.09
CA TRP A 25 6.08 0.61 1.87
C TRP A 25 6.81 1.64 1.00
N VAL A 26 6.24 2.05 -0.15
CA VAL A 26 6.82 3.11 -0.99
C VAL A 26 7.01 4.39 -0.18
N TYR A 27 5.99 4.82 0.57
CA TYR A 27 6.09 6.00 1.41
C TYR A 27 7.25 5.90 2.42
N ASN A 28 7.34 4.79 3.17
CA ASN A 28 8.37 4.62 4.18
C ASN A 28 9.79 4.49 3.59
N ASN A 29 9.93 3.84 2.44
CA ASN A 29 11.23 3.55 1.83
C ASN A 29 11.77 4.70 0.94
N THR A 30 10.92 5.67 0.58
CA THR A 30 11.30 6.86 -0.22
C THR A 30 11.50 8.13 0.62
N GLY A 31 11.82 7.96 1.91
CA GLY A 31 12.01 9.10 2.82
C GLY A 31 10.71 9.86 3.12
N ARG A 32 9.57 9.16 3.18
CA ARG A 32 8.24 9.73 3.47
C ARG A 32 7.72 10.64 2.34
N SER A 33 8.10 10.35 1.10
CA SER A 33 7.63 11.10 -0.06
C SER A 33 6.16 10.82 -0.36
N VAL A 34 5.31 11.83 -0.15
CA VAL A 34 3.89 11.77 -0.54
C VAL A 34 3.75 11.69 -2.06
N LEU A 35 4.63 12.35 -2.81
CA LEU A 35 4.61 12.32 -4.28
C LEU A 35 4.84 10.90 -4.81
N ALA A 36 5.80 10.17 -4.25
CA ALA A 36 6.07 8.79 -4.66
C ALA A 36 4.88 7.86 -4.38
N ALA A 37 4.25 8.01 -3.20
CA ALA A 37 3.06 7.25 -2.83
C ALA A 37 1.86 7.58 -3.75
N MET A 38 1.63 8.86 -4.05
CA MET A 38 0.56 9.30 -4.94
C MET A 38 0.79 8.86 -6.38
N LEU A 39 2.03 8.86 -6.87
CA LEU A 39 2.36 8.37 -8.20
C LEU A 39 2.07 6.87 -8.31
N MET A 40 2.48 6.06 -7.32
CA MET A 40 2.15 4.64 -7.26
C MET A 40 0.63 4.41 -7.25
N HIS A 41 -0.11 5.17 -6.44
CA HIS A 41 -1.57 5.10 -6.39
C HIS A 41 -2.22 5.47 -7.74
N ALA A 42 -1.73 6.52 -8.39
CA ALA A 42 -2.21 6.94 -9.70
C ALA A 42 -1.92 5.88 -10.78
N SER A 43 -0.73 5.28 -10.77
CA SER A 43 -0.38 4.17 -11.66
C SER A 43 -1.27 2.94 -11.46
N PHE A 44 -1.61 2.61 -10.22
CA PHE A 44 -2.55 1.51 -9.92
C PHE A 44 -3.96 1.79 -10.48
N ASN A 45 -4.44 3.03 -10.31
CA ASN A 45 -5.73 3.41 -10.87
C ASN A 45 -5.69 3.40 -12.41
N TRP A 46 -4.61 3.92 -13.00
CA TRP A 46 -4.40 3.90 -14.45
C TRP A 46 -4.38 2.48 -15.03
N ALA A 47 -3.79 1.52 -14.31
CA ALA A 47 -3.78 0.12 -14.74
C ALA A 47 -5.19 -0.49 -14.86
N HIS A 48 -6.15 -0.06 -14.04
CA HIS A 48 -7.55 -0.51 -14.16
C HIS A 48 -8.25 0.04 -15.41
N PHE A 49 -7.81 1.18 -15.93
CA PHE A 49 -8.31 1.69 -17.21
C PHE A 49 -7.70 0.94 -18.41
N LEU A 50 -6.44 0.52 -18.30
CA LEU A 50 -5.75 -0.24 -19.36
C LEU A 50 -6.19 -1.70 -19.42
N PHE A 51 -6.45 -2.31 -18.27
CA PHE A 51 -6.86 -3.70 -18.15
C PHE A 51 -8.25 -3.75 -17.50
N PRO A 52 -9.31 -4.11 -18.25
CA PRO A 52 -10.67 -4.22 -17.71
C PRO A 52 -10.84 -5.46 -16.84
N THR A 53 -10.09 -5.53 -15.74
CA THR A 53 -10.02 -6.66 -14.82
C THR A 53 -11.29 -6.82 -13.99
N LEU A 54 -12.08 -5.75 -13.85
CA LEU A 54 -13.34 -5.75 -13.12
C LEU A 54 -14.52 -6.31 -13.95
N ASP A 55 -14.39 -6.40 -15.26
CA ASP A 55 -15.46 -6.85 -16.15
C ASP A 55 -15.59 -8.38 -16.21
N SER A 56 -14.60 -9.12 -15.72
CA SER A 56 -14.59 -10.58 -15.68
C SER A 56 -14.21 -11.12 -14.31
N ASP A 57 -14.98 -12.07 -13.78
CA ASP A 57 -14.68 -12.72 -12.49
C ASP A 57 -13.30 -13.37 -12.46
N ARG A 58 -12.88 -13.97 -13.59
CA ARG A 58 -11.54 -14.58 -13.71
C ARG A 58 -10.45 -13.53 -13.64
N ALA A 59 -10.62 -12.41 -14.33
CA ALA A 59 -9.64 -11.32 -14.32
C ALA A 59 -9.57 -10.63 -12.95
N GLY A 60 -10.71 -10.49 -12.26
CA GLY A 60 -10.77 -9.98 -10.89
C GLY A 60 -10.05 -10.90 -9.89
N LEU A 61 -10.24 -12.22 -9.98
CA LEU A 61 -9.51 -13.18 -9.16
C LEU A 61 -8.01 -13.13 -9.40
N ILE A 62 -7.57 -13.05 -10.66
CA ILE A 62 -6.15 -12.90 -11.01
C ILE A 62 -5.58 -11.62 -10.40
N LEU A 63 -6.30 -10.50 -10.50
CA LEU A 63 -5.89 -9.23 -9.89
C LEU A 63 -5.73 -9.36 -8.37
N PHE A 64 -6.66 -10.02 -7.67
CA PHE A 64 -6.55 -10.24 -6.22
C PHE A 64 -5.34 -11.11 -5.85
N VAL A 65 -5.09 -12.18 -6.60
CA VAL A 65 -3.93 -13.06 -6.39
C VAL A 65 -2.62 -12.28 -6.59
N VAL A 66 -2.53 -11.47 -7.65
CA VAL A 66 -1.36 -10.63 -7.92
C VAL A 66 -1.14 -9.61 -6.81
N GLN A 67 -2.20 -8.90 -6.38
CA GLN A 67 -2.10 -7.94 -5.27
C GLN A 67 -1.67 -8.61 -3.96
N ALA A 68 -2.24 -9.78 -3.64
CA ALA A 68 -1.86 -10.56 -2.46
C ALA A 68 -0.40 -11.02 -2.53
N ALA A 69 0.05 -11.53 -3.68
CA ALA A 69 1.44 -11.93 -3.87
C ALA A 69 2.40 -10.75 -3.67
N VAL A 70 2.10 -9.59 -4.26
CA VAL A 70 2.92 -8.37 -4.08
C VAL A 70 2.95 -7.95 -2.61
N ALA A 71 1.79 -7.90 -1.94
CA ALA A 71 1.71 -7.55 -0.53
C ALA A 71 2.53 -8.51 0.36
N VAL A 72 2.42 -9.83 0.12
CA VAL A 72 3.19 -10.85 0.84
C VAL A 72 4.69 -10.69 0.59
N ILE A 73 5.11 -10.48 -0.66
CA ILE A 73 6.52 -10.26 -1.00
C ILE A 73 7.07 -9.04 -0.26
N VAL A 74 6.33 -7.92 -0.26
CA VAL A 74 6.71 -6.70 0.46
C VAL A 74 6.89 -6.97 1.95
N VAL A 75 5.94 -7.68 2.57
CA VAL A 75 5.99 -8.01 4.00
C VAL A 75 7.13 -8.97 4.32
N LEU A 76 7.39 -9.98 3.49
CA LEU A 76 8.43 -10.98 3.73
C LEU A 76 9.84 -10.42 3.55
N VAL A 77 10.08 -9.62 2.51
CA VAL A 77 11.42 -9.11 2.19
C VAL A 77 11.84 -7.99 3.15
N TRP A 78 10.90 -7.11 3.52
CA TRP A 78 11.21 -5.96 4.36
C TRP A 78 10.85 -6.16 5.85
N GLY A 79 10.12 -7.21 6.18
CA GLY A 79 9.66 -7.52 7.54
C GLY A 79 8.64 -6.49 8.07
N PRO A 80 7.84 -6.82 9.10
CA PRO A 80 6.93 -5.85 9.73
C PRO A 80 7.66 -4.65 10.36
N SER A 81 8.95 -4.78 10.65
CA SER A 81 9.80 -3.77 11.28
C SER A 81 10.19 -2.58 10.39
N THR A 82 10.01 -2.67 9.07
CA THR A 82 10.18 -1.51 8.14
C THR A 82 8.85 -0.83 7.80
N LEU A 83 7.73 -1.47 8.12
CA LEU A 83 6.39 -0.87 8.09
C LEU A 83 6.13 0.00 9.34
N THR A 84 6.93 -0.18 10.39
CA THR A 84 6.90 0.63 11.62
C THR A 84 8.09 1.57 11.71
N ARG A 85 7.80 2.81 12.15
CA ARG A 85 8.75 3.90 12.39
C ARG A 85 9.99 3.40 13.16
N LYS A 86 11.19 3.53 12.58
CA LYS A 86 12.41 3.66 13.40
C LYS A 86 12.29 4.96 14.18
N SER A 87 12.06 4.86 15.49
CA SER A 87 12.10 6.03 16.37
C SER A 87 13.51 6.60 16.33
N HIS A 88 13.67 7.83 15.85
CA HIS A 88 14.83 8.63 16.16
C HIS A 88 14.92 8.72 17.68
N THR A 89 15.80 7.91 18.28
CA THR A 89 16.26 8.13 19.64
C THR A 89 16.89 9.50 19.63
N SER A 90 16.19 10.46 20.22
CA SER A 90 16.73 11.79 20.50
C SER A 90 18.00 11.60 21.31
N ASP A 91 19.10 12.00 20.69
CA ASP A 91 20.42 12.13 21.27
C ASP A 91 20.34 12.73 22.67
N LYS A 92 20.82 11.98 23.66
CA LYS A 92 20.90 12.44 25.04
C LYS A 92 22.06 13.44 25.11
N ARG A 93 21.78 14.72 24.91
CA ARG A 93 22.75 15.78 25.24
C ARG A 93 23.18 15.63 26.70
N PRO A 94 24.49 15.58 27.00
CA PRO A 94 24.97 15.57 28.37
C PRO A 94 24.56 16.88 29.05
N SER A 95 24.06 16.76 30.29
CA SER A 95 23.81 17.89 31.16
C SER A 95 25.11 18.60 31.47
N GLU A 96 25.34 19.76 30.85
CA GLU A 96 26.38 20.67 31.31
C GLU A 96 25.94 21.24 32.66
N GLY A 97 26.52 20.69 33.72
CA GLY A 97 26.45 21.23 35.06
C GLY A 97 27.22 22.53 35.10
N PHE A 98 26.50 23.63 35.31
CA PHE A 98 27.09 24.91 35.65
C PHE A 98 27.36 24.89 37.16
N ALA A 99 28.63 24.77 37.52
CA ALA A 99 29.18 25.03 38.85
C ALA A 99 30.11 26.24 38.76
#